data_AF-A0A6N4X0T8-F1
#
_entry.id   AF-A0A6N4X0T8-F1
#
_cell.length_a   1.000
_cell.length_b   1.000
_cell.length_c   1.000
_cell.angle_alpha   90.00
_cell.angle_beta   90.00
_cell.angle_gamma   90.00
#
_symmetry.space_group_name_H-M   'P 1'
#
loop_
_entity.id
_entity.type
_entity.pdbx_description
1 polymer ?
#
loop_
_entity_poly.entity_id
_entity_poly.type
_entity_poly.pdbx_seq_one_letter_code
_entity_poly.pdbx_strand_id
1 'polypeptide(L)'
;MKKQIKFIATATALLAFTQAGHAAVVNWDNGGVGSDWNDVDNWDQTYLPGNNGTTDRALIGAGDAVEVTSAVLGTNTQFDLHVNATNATLAIGADMSNLRRLTGVNGTVTQTAGALQFTDIASNSIIYETGSWTISGGSLGFNGDLINQGMLSVIGNTASVSIGNGTDDNLTLSGAGGLGFTMNAAGISAINVFDTFTVDNATSLLALDLSLFTGTGSFDLVTFTTIAGTEFGAANISGLDSLTGVDRTATIGYDADSMYVTIAAIPEPGTYALLAGLTGLTFVML
;
A
#
# COMPACT_ATOMS: atom_id res chain seq x y z
N MET A 1 -5.95 -36.29 -30.75
CA MET A 1 -4.83 -35.59 -31.44
C MET A 1 -5.48 -34.46 -32.24
N LYS A 2 -5.20 -33.16 -32.09
CA LYS A 2 -4.01 -32.42 -31.68
C LYS A 2 -4.40 -31.25 -30.76
N LYS A 3 -3.49 -30.95 -29.84
CA LYS A 3 -3.43 -29.75 -28.97
C LYS A 3 -3.26 -28.47 -29.81
N GLN A 4 -3.34 -27.33 -29.10
CA GLN A 4 -2.70 -26.02 -29.34
C GLN A 4 -3.62 -24.92 -29.90
N ILE A 5 -3.66 -23.69 -29.39
CA ILE A 5 -2.92 -22.96 -28.36
C ILE A 5 -3.88 -21.87 -27.84
N LYS A 6 -4.10 -21.76 -26.52
CA LYS A 6 -4.63 -20.54 -25.90
C LYS A 6 -3.42 -19.68 -25.53
N PHE A 7 -3.13 -18.66 -26.35
CA PHE A 7 -2.20 -17.58 -26.02
C PHE A 7 -2.81 -16.28 -26.54
N ILE A 8 -3.61 -15.65 -25.69
CA ILE A 8 -3.84 -14.21 -25.68
C ILE A 8 -3.63 -13.85 -24.21
N ALA A 9 -2.39 -13.93 -23.72
CA ALA A 9 -1.50 -12.77 -23.66
C ALA A 9 -2.20 -11.56 -23.02
N THR A 10 -2.47 -11.69 -21.72
CA THR A 10 -2.55 -10.60 -20.73
C THR A 10 -1.22 -9.84 -20.75
N ALA A 11 -1.00 -9.05 -21.79
CA ALA A 11 0.17 -8.22 -22.02
C ALA A 11 -0.24 -6.79 -22.35
N THR A 12 -1.25 -6.28 -21.65
CA THR A 12 -1.61 -4.85 -21.63
C THR A 12 -0.89 -4.07 -20.54
N ALA A 13 0.07 -4.69 -19.82
CA ALA A 13 0.82 -4.04 -18.74
C ALA A 13 2.27 -3.63 -19.11
N LEU A 14 2.78 -3.97 -20.29
CA LEU A 14 4.12 -3.55 -20.73
C LEU A 14 4.05 -3.13 -22.19
N LEU A 15 3.84 -1.84 -22.46
CA LEU A 15 4.28 -1.07 -23.64
C LEU A 15 3.32 0.11 -23.90
N ALA A 16 3.48 1.20 -23.14
CA ALA A 16 3.34 2.58 -23.64
C ALA A 16 3.57 3.62 -22.51
N PHE A 17 4.71 3.53 -21.81
CA PHE A 17 5.32 4.71 -21.18
C PHE A 17 6.66 4.98 -21.86
N THR A 18 6.59 5.32 -23.14
CA THR A 18 7.59 6.24 -23.69
C THR A 18 6.93 7.62 -23.70
N GLN A 19 6.62 8.14 -22.51
CA GLN A 19 6.61 9.59 -22.39
C GLN A 19 8.06 10.01 -22.62
N ALA A 20 8.28 10.95 -23.54
CA ALA A 20 9.58 11.54 -23.75
C ALA A 20 10.19 11.87 -22.39
N GLY A 21 11.41 11.39 -22.13
CA GLY A 21 12.11 11.61 -20.87
C GLY A 21 12.33 13.10 -20.66
N HIS A 22 11.35 13.76 -20.08
CA HIS A 22 11.58 14.94 -19.28
C HIS A 22 12.42 14.43 -18.11
N ALA A 23 13.61 15.00 -17.92
CA ALA A 23 14.36 14.77 -16.70
C ALA A 23 13.42 15.07 -15.54
N ALA A 24 13.27 14.13 -14.60
CA ALA A 24 12.47 14.32 -13.42
C ALA A 24 12.81 15.67 -12.78
N VAL A 25 11.83 16.56 -12.65
CA VAL A 25 12.08 17.87 -12.03
C VAL A 25 11.64 17.80 -10.59
N VAL A 26 12.60 17.64 -9.67
CA VAL A 26 12.38 17.98 -8.28
C VAL A 26 12.59 19.48 -8.14
N ASN A 27 11.56 20.19 -7.69
CA ASN A 27 11.67 21.58 -7.27
C ASN A 27 11.95 21.61 -5.77
N TRP A 28 13.05 22.24 -5.39
CA TRP A 28 13.46 22.35 -4.00
C TRP A 28 13.16 23.76 -3.50
N ASP A 29 12.36 23.87 -2.44
CA ASP A 29 12.21 25.13 -1.73
C ASP A 29 13.30 25.27 -0.68
N ASN A 30 14.10 26.35 -0.77
CA ASN A 30 15.20 26.69 0.12
C ASN A 30 16.34 25.65 0.22
N GLY A 31 16.55 24.85 -0.83
CA GLY A 31 17.62 23.85 -0.92
C GLY A 31 17.84 23.40 -2.37
N GLY A 32 18.69 22.38 -2.57
CA GLY A 32 19.04 21.79 -3.86
C GLY A 32 19.98 22.64 -4.72
N VAL A 33 21.01 22.02 -5.29
CA VAL A 33 21.86 22.60 -6.34
C VAL A 33 21.39 22.23 -7.75
N GLY A 34 20.54 21.21 -7.89
CA GLY A 34 20.01 20.71 -9.15
C GLY A 34 18.60 20.13 -8.98
N SER A 35 18.05 19.52 -10.03
CA SER A 35 16.68 18.95 -10.00
C SER A 35 16.64 17.43 -9.85
N ASP A 36 17.80 16.75 -9.83
CA ASP A 36 17.89 15.29 -9.69
C ASP A 36 17.85 14.88 -8.21
N TRP A 37 16.87 14.05 -7.85
CA TRP A 37 16.78 13.50 -6.50
C TRP A 37 18.05 12.77 -6.05
N ASN A 38 18.75 12.10 -6.96
CA ASN A 38 19.89 11.24 -6.61
C ASN A 38 21.23 11.99 -6.60
N ASP A 39 21.23 13.29 -6.90
CA ASP A 39 22.43 14.11 -6.78
C ASP A 39 22.77 14.32 -5.31
N VAL A 40 23.92 13.80 -4.89
CA VAL A 40 24.40 13.90 -3.50
C VAL A 40 24.56 15.35 -3.04
N ASP A 41 24.86 16.26 -3.96
CA ASP A 41 25.03 17.68 -3.63
C ASP A 41 23.69 18.32 -3.20
N ASN A 42 22.53 17.78 -3.61
CA ASN A 42 21.22 18.24 -3.13
C ASN A 42 20.95 17.89 -1.65
N TRP A 43 21.71 16.96 -1.09
CA TRP A 43 21.54 16.44 0.27
C TRP A 43 22.69 16.77 1.21
N ASP A 44 23.65 17.60 0.78
CA ASP A 44 24.65 18.21 1.66
C ASP A 44 24.01 19.26 2.56
N GLN A 45 24.53 19.48 3.78
CA GLN A 45 23.98 20.42 4.77
C GLN A 45 23.88 21.86 4.23
N THR A 46 24.72 22.23 3.28
CA THR A 46 24.68 23.54 2.61
C THR A 46 23.43 23.70 1.73
N TYR A 47 22.90 22.60 1.20
CA TYR A 47 21.86 22.56 0.18
C TYR A 47 20.64 21.72 0.59
N LEU A 48 20.63 21.17 1.81
CA LEU A 48 19.55 20.35 2.32
C LEU A 48 18.24 21.15 2.37
N PRO A 49 17.15 20.64 1.74
CA PRO A 49 15.81 21.09 2.08
C PRO A 49 15.59 20.86 3.58
N GLY A 50 15.24 21.89 4.34
CA GLY A 50 14.98 21.81 5.78
C GLY A 50 15.99 22.53 6.66
N ASN A 51 17.05 23.13 6.09
CA ASN A 51 18.07 23.82 6.88
C ASN A 51 17.61 25.22 7.38
N ASN A 52 16.55 25.83 6.80
CA ASN A 52 16.16 27.22 7.09
C ASN A 52 14.74 27.41 7.65
N GLY A 53 14.03 26.34 8.05
CA GLY A 53 12.77 26.46 8.80
C GLY A 53 11.63 25.57 8.29
N THR A 54 10.41 25.88 8.71
CA THR A 54 9.20 25.03 8.51
C THR A 54 8.61 25.06 7.09
N THR A 55 9.24 25.74 6.14
CA THR A 55 8.72 25.93 4.77
C THR A 55 9.45 25.13 3.69
N ASP A 56 10.50 24.40 4.06
CA ASP A 56 11.38 23.76 3.08
C ASP A 56 10.78 22.42 2.64
N ARG A 57 10.65 22.25 1.33
CA ARG A 57 10.00 21.07 0.72
C ARG A 57 10.69 20.66 -0.57
N ALA A 58 10.71 19.36 -0.81
CA ALA A 58 10.94 18.77 -2.12
C ALA A 58 9.58 18.62 -2.81
N LEU A 59 9.42 19.17 -4.01
CA LEU A 59 8.17 19.17 -4.76
C LEU A 59 8.35 18.42 -6.08
N ILE A 60 7.52 17.40 -6.29
CA ILE A 60 7.40 16.69 -7.57
C ILE A 60 6.16 17.24 -8.27
N GLY A 61 6.37 17.81 -9.46
CA GLY A 61 5.36 18.50 -10.24
C GLY A 61 4.46 17.57 -11.06
N ALA A 62 3.50 18.17 -11.77
CA ALA A 62 2.52 17.46 -12.58
C ALA A 62 3.18 16.70 -13.74
N GLY A 63 2.93 15.39 -13.79
CA GLY A 63 3.51 14.51 -14.80
C GLY A 63 5.00 14.21 -14.61
N ASP A 64 5.63 14.74 -13.56
CA ASP A 64 7.01 14.40 -13.22
C ASP A 64 7.09 13.03 -12.55
N ALA A 65 8.16 12.29 -12.85
CA ALA A 65 8.41 10.97 -12.30
C ALA A 65 9.81 10.91 -11.70
N VAL A 66 9.90 10.77 -10.38
CA VAL A 66 11.17 10.70 -9.64
C VAL A 66 11.41 9.28 -9.16
N GLU A 67 12.63 8.78 -9.33
CA GLU A 67 13.08 7.51 -8.81
C GLU A 67 14.20 7.72 -7.79
N VAL A 68 14.07 7.13 -6.61
CA VAL A 68 15.06 7.14 -5.53
C VAL A 68 15.85 5.84 -5.62
N THR A 69 17.05 5.93 -6.19
CA THR A 69 17.91 4.77 -6.48
C THR A 69 19.14 4.72 -5.56
N SER A 70 19.46 5.81 -4.89
CA SER A 70 20.52 5.90 -3.89
C SER A 70 19.98 6.31 -2.54
N ALA A 71 20.61 5.83 -1.47
CA ALA A 71 20.23 6.16 -0.11
C ALA A 71 20.40 7.66 0.16
N VAL A 72 19.35 8.27 0.70
CA VAL A 72 19.35 9.65 1.18
C VAL A 72 19.24 9.61 2.70
N LEU A 73 20.41 9.65 3.33
CA LEU A 73 20.53 9.60 4.79
C LEU A 73 20.97 10.97 5.30
N GLY A 74 20.00 11.87 5.52
CA GLY A 74 20.28 13.15 6.16
C GLY A 74 20.84 12.90 7.56
N THR A 75 21.87 13.65 7.97
CA THR A 75 22.45 13.46 9.30
C THR A 75 21.76 14.26 10.39
N ASN A 76 21.05 15.36 10.08
CA ASN A 76 20.51 16.25 11.12
C ASN A 76 19.26 17.11 10.76
N THR A 77 18.77 17.15 9.52
CA THR A 77 17.61 17.99 9.15
C THR A 77 16.50 17.16 8.53
N GLN A 78 15.28 17.41 8.99
CA GLN A 78 14.09 16.80 8.41
C GLN A 78 13.61 17.63 7.22
N PHE A 79 12.94 17.00 6.26
CA PHE A 79 12.36 17.70 5.11
C PHE A 79 10.90 17.28 4.88
N ASP A 80 10.14 18.12 4.18
CA ASP A 80 8.81 17.77 3.67
C ASP A 80 8.91 17.34 2.20
N LEU A 81 8.17 16.30 1.82
CA LEU A 81 8.04 15.84 0.44
C LEU A 81 6.60 16.03 -0.03
N HIS A 82 6.44 16.71 -1.16
CA HIS A 82 5.17 17.03 -1.78
C HIS A 82 5.12 16.37 -3.15
N VAL A 83 4.35 15.30 -3.28
CA VAL A 83 4.00 14.66 -4.55
C VAL A 83 2.67 15.24 -5.01
N ASN A 84 2.70 16.52 -5.39
CA ASN A 84 1.51 17.37 -5.48
C ASN A 84 1.18 17.72 -6.92
N ALA A 85 0.66 16.74 -7.67
CA ALA A 85 -0.08 16.96 -8.91
C ALA A 85 -0.61 15.67 -9.54
N THR A 86 -1.59 15.82 -10.44
CA THR A 86 -2.07 14.75 -11.31
C THR A 86 -0.91 14.10 -12.06
N ASN A 87 -0.79 12.78 -11.94
CA ASN A 87 0.25 11.94 -12.56
C ASN A 87 1.68 12.20 -12.06
N ALA A 88 1.87 12.90 -10.93
CA ALA A 88 3.18 12.94 -10.28
C ALA A 88 3.48 11.57 -9.66
N THR A 89 4.66 11.01 -9.93
CA THR A 89 5.05 9.70 -9.38
C THR A 89 6.37 9.74 -8.65
N LEU A 90 6.42 9.09 -7.49
CA LEU A 90 7.64 8.82 -6.73
C LEU A 90 7.84 7.31 -6.62
N ALA A 91 8.97 6.80 -7.09
CA ALA A 91 9.38 5.41 -6.94
C ALA A 91 10.56 5.33 -5.97
N ILE A 92 10.41 4.55 -4.89
CA ILE A 92 11.39 4.40 -3.82
C ILE A 92 12.01 3.00 -3.91
N GLY A 93 13.30 2.97 -4.23
CA GLY A 93 14.12 1.76 -4.31
C GLY A 93 15.31 1.74 -3.34
N ALA A 94 15.54 2.82 -2.60
CA ALA A 94 16.64 2.97 -1.65
C ALA A 94 16.19 3.70 -0.38
N ASP A 95 17.05 3.69 0.65
CA ASP A 95 16.73 4.24 1.96
C ASP A 95 16.50 5.76 1.92
N MET A 96 15.53 6.23 2.69
CA MET A 96 15.20 7.63 2.89
C MET A 96 14.93 7.85 4.39
N SER A 97 15.73 8.70 5.04
CA SER A 97 15.54 9.02 6.45
C SER A 97 15.19 10.49 6.68
N ASN A 98 14.65 10.76 7.86
CA ASN A 98 14.25 12.09 8.33
C ASN A 98 13.16 12.78 7.51
N LEU A 99 12.21 12.01 6.98
CA LEU A 99 11.04 12.61 6.36
C LEU A 99 10.13 13.18 7.47
N ARG A 100 9.83 14.47 7.45
CA ARG A 100 8.89 15.07 8.41
C ARG A 100 7.46 14.86 7.95
N ARG A 101 7.19 15.13 6.67
CA ARG A 101 5.87 15.01 6.08
C ARG A 101 5.96 14.50 4.65
N LEU A 102 5.02 13.64 4.27
CA LEU A 102 4.74 13.28 2.90
C LEU A 102 3.31 13.68 2.56
N THR A 103 3.15 14.62 1.64
CA THR A 103 1.84 14.97 1.08
C THR A 103 1.77 14.51 -0.37
N GLY A 104 0.63 13.93 -0.76
CA GLY A 104 0.48 13.27 -2.06
C GLY A 104 -0.84 13.59 -2.73
N VAL A 105 -1.18 14.86 -2.92
CA VAL A 105 -2.48 15.23 -3.53
C VAL A 105 -2.54 14.75 -4.98
N ASN A 106 -3.33 13.70 -5.24
CA ASN A 106 -3.46 13.01 -6.53
C ASN A 106 -2.15 12.43 -7.11
N GLY A 107 -1.11 12.30 -6.29
CA GLY A 107 0.15 11.66 -6.65
C GLY A 107 0.14 10.15 -6.40
N THR A 108 1.12 9.45 -6.99
CA THR A 108 1.37 8.04 -6.72
C THR A 108 2.77 7.85 -6.13
N VAL A 109 2.83 7.18 -4.98
CA VAL A 109 4.07 6.74 -4.34
C VAL A 109 4.16 5.22 -4.43
N THR A 110 5.29 4.70 -4.88
CA THR A 110 5.57 3.27 -4.91
C THR A 110 6.85 2.98 -4.16
N GLN A 111 6.82 2.03 -3.24
CA GLN A 111 7.99 1.56 -2.52
C GLN A 111 8.19 0.08 -2.81
N THR A 112 9.36 -0.25 -3.35
CA THR A 112 9.73 -1.62 -3.73
C THR A 112 10.90 -2.15 -2.92
N ALA A 113 11.69 -1.25 -2.34
CA ALA A 113 12.82 -1.54 -1.48
C ALA A 113 13.13 -0.33 -0.58
N GLY A 114 14.22 -0.41 0.18
CA GLY A 114 14.68 0.66 1.06
C GLY A 114 13.85 0.82 2.34
N ALA A 115 14.44 1.46 3.33
CA ALA A 115 13.79 1.90 4.55
C ALA A 115 13.37 3.36 4.43
N LEU A 116 12.08 3.66 4.59
CA LEU A 116 11.56 5.01 4.75
C LEU A 116 11.22 5.26 6.21
N GLN A 117 11.84 6.28 6.81
CA GLN A 117 11.63 6.64 8.20
C GLN A 117 11.19 8.09 8.37
N PHE A 118 10.08 8.27 9.09
CA PHE A 118 9.61 9.57 9.53
C PHE A 118 10.02 9.81 10.99
N THR A 119 10.73 10.91 11.27
CA THR A 119 11.48 11.04 12.55
C THR A 119 11.00 12.13 13.50
N ASP A 120 10.01 12.95 13.15
CA ASP A 120 9.48 14.00 14.04
C ASP A 120 8.11 14.46 13.58
N ILE A 121 7.09 13.91 14.23
CA ILE A 121 5.71 14.30 14.02
C ILE A 121 5.29 15.10 15.26
N ALA A 122 5.99 16.20 15.53
CA ALA A 122 5.55 17.13 16.58
C ALA A 122 4.12 17.60 16.30
N SER A 123 3.18 17.01 17.03
CA SER A 123 1.78 17.43 17.22
C SER A 123 0.82 17.33 16.04
N ASN A 124 1.28 17.01 14.83
CA ASN A 124 0.42 16.98 13.64
C ASN A 124 0.81 15.83 12.73
N SER A 125 0.12 14.70 12.92
CA SER A 125 -0.14 13.63 11.95
C SER A 125 0.46 13.80 10.54
N ILE A 126 1.07 12.73 10.02
CA ILE A 126 1.32 12.67 8.58
C ILE A 126 -0.02 12.61 7.90
N ILE A 127 -0.29 13.62 7.08
CA ILE A 127 -1.49 13.66 6.27
C ILE A 127 -1.13 13.18 4.87
N TYR A 128 -1.36 11.90 4.60
CA TYR A 128 -1.35 11.42 3.22
C TYR A 128 -2.67 11.83 2.56
N GLU A 129 -2.66 12.98 1.89
CA GLU A 129 -3.86 13.57 1.28
C GLU A 129 -4.16 12.97 -0.09
N THR A 130 -5.25 12.20 -0.24
CA THR A 130 -5.96 11.89 -1.52
C THR A 130 -5.21 11.13 -2.63
N GLY A 131 -3.92 10.82 -2.48
CA GLY A 131 -3.14 10.04 -3.45
C GLY A 131 -3.22 8.52 -3.25
N SER A 132 -2.30 7.80 -3.90
CA SER A 132 -2.10 6.36 -3.71
C SER A 132 -0.66 6.02 -3.32
N TRP A 133 -0.46 5.29 -2.22
CA TRP A 133 0.85 4.81 -1.80
C TRP A 133 0.84 3.29 -1.76
N THR A 134 1.61 2.67 -2.64
CA THR A 134 1.77 1.22 -2.72
C THR A 134 3.14 0.77 -2.20
N ILE A 135 3.15 -0.23 -1.33
CA ILE A 135 4.35 -0.78 -0.69
C ILE A 135 4.41 -2.27 -0.99
N SER A 136 5.44 -2.69 -1.70
CA SER A 136 5.66 -4.10 -2.12
C SER A 136 6.97 -4.68 -1.59
N GLY A 137 7.80 -3.87 -0.96
CA GLY A 137 9.04 -4.30 -0.31
C GLY A 137 9.66 -3.17 0.50
N GLY A 138 10.74 -3.46 1.22
CA GLY A 138 11.38 -2.51 2.12
C GLY A 138 10.62 -2.33 3.43
N SER A 139 10.94 -1.25 4.16
CA SER A 139 10.28 -0.90 5.41
C SER A 139 9.76 0.53 5.39
N LEU A 140 8.57 0.73 5.96
CA LEU A 140 7.96 2.01 6.22
C LEU A 140 7.74 2.14 7.72
N GLY A 141 8.41 3.10 8.34
CA GLY A 141 8.31 3.37 9.77
C GLY A 141 7.89 4.80 10.04
N PHE A 142 6.85 4.95 10.86
CA PHE A 142 6.42 6.24 11.40
C PHE A 142 6.78 6.35 12.87
N ASN A 143 7.32 7.49 13.28
CA ASN A 143 7.53 7.85 14.68
C ASN A 143 6.45 8.86 15.10
N GLY A 144 5.22 8.38 15.32
CA GLY A 144 4.03 9.18 15.60
C GLY A 144 2.78 8.69 14.84
N ASP A 145 1.68 9.45 15.01
CA ASP A 145 0.41 9.21 14.34
C ASP A 145 0.47 9.33 12.80
N LEU A 146 -0.30 8.47 12.12
CA LEU A 146 -0.63 8.57 10.70
C LEU A 146 -2.11 8.90 10.52
N ILE A 147 -2.42 10.01 9.83
CA ILE A 147 -3.76 10.30 9.30
C ILE A 147 -3.76 10.05 7.80
N ASN A 148 -4.35 8.93 7.39
CA ASN A 148 -4.47 8.58 5.99
C ASN A 148 -5.79 9.10 5.42
N GLN A 149 -5.71 9.97 4.41
CA GLN A 149 -6.85 10.47 3.62
C GLN A 149 -6.79 10.00 2.16
N GLY A 150 -5.83 9.15 1.80
CA GLY A 150 -5.67 8.52 0.49
C GLY A 150 -5.73 6.99 0.59
N MET A 151 -5.25 6.30 -0.44
CA MET A 151 -5.15 4.84 -0.44
C MET A 151 -3.75 4.41 -0.03
N LEU A 152 -3.61 3.73 1.11
CA LEU A 152 -2.37 3.08 1.53
C LEU A 152 -2.47 1.58 1.23
N SER A 153 -1.61 1.05 0.36
CA SER A 153 -1.69 -0.31 -0.15
C SER A 153 -0.44 -1.12 0.15
N VAL A 154 -0.61 -2.36 0.62
CA VAL A 154 0.46 -3.34 0.82
C VAL A 154 0.30 -4.48 -0.18
N ILE A 155 1.40 -4.87 -0.83
CA ILE A 155 1.44 -5.97 -1.80
C ILE A 155 2.38 -7.06 -1.30
N GLY A 156 1.85 -8.27 -1.17
CA GLY A 156 2.61 -9.45 -0.78
C GLY A 156 3.16 -9.40 0.65
N ASN A 157 4.14 -10.24 0.92
CA ASN A 157 4.65 -10.52 2.27
C ASN A 157 6.08 -10.04 2.51
N THR A 158 6.58 -9.11 1.69
CA THR A 158 7.96 -8.61 1.72
C THR A 158 8.08 -7.19 2.27
N ALA A 159 6.97 -6.45 2.35
CA ALA A 159 6.91 -5.14 2.97
C ALA A 159 6.84 -5.25 4.49
N SER A 160 7.38 -4.26 5.20
CA SER A 160 7.19 -4.07 6.63
C SER A 160 6.64 -2.67 6.89
N VAL A 161 5.42 -2.55 7.40
CA VAL A 161 4.82 -1.25 7.73
C VAL A 161 4.59 -1.19 9.24
N SER A 162 5.11 -0.14 9.88
CA SER A 162 4.95 0.13 11.31
C SER A 162 4.55 1.58 11.51
N ILE A 163 3.42 1.78 12.18
CA ILE A 163 2.92 3.09 12.59
C ILE A 163 3.17 3.18 14.09
N GLY A 164 4.17 4.00 14.41
CA GLY A 164 4.63 4.20 15.76
C GLY A 164 5.85 3.39 16.15
N ASN A 165 6.46 3.85 17.24
CA ASN A 165 7.47 3.13 18.02
C ASN A 165 7.25 3.30 19.54
N GLY A 166 6.17 3.96 19.95
CA GLY A 166 5.82 4.28 21.33
C GLY A 166 4.33 4.11 21.60
N THR A 167 3.89 4.45 22.82
CA THR A 167 2.61 3.98 23.39
C THR A 167 1.34 4.70 22.94
N ASP A 168 1.41 5.70 22.05
CA ASP A 168 0.27 6.55 21.66
C ASP A 168 0.35 6.91 20.17
N ASP A 169 0.69 5.92 19.35
CA ASP A 169 0.87 6.09 17.91
C ASP A 169 -0.27 5.40 17.16
N ASN A 170 -1.08 6.21 16.50
CA ASN A 170 -2.37 5.83 15.94
C ASN A 170 -2.36 5.81 14.41
N LEU A 171 -3.13 4.90 13.83
CA LEU A 171 -3.54 4.99 12.42
C LEU A 171 -4.99 5.47 12.37
N THR A 172 -5.22 6.63 11.78
CA THR A 172 -6.57 7.14 11.53
C THR A 172 -6.86 7.20 10.03
N LEU A 173 -7.90 6.49 9.58
CA LEU A 173 -8.49 6.70 8.26
C LEU A 173 -9.50 7.84 8.36
N SER A 174 -9.26 8.94 7.65
CA SER A 174 -10.11 10.12 7.68
C SER A 174 -10.63 10.46 6.28
N GLY A 175 -11.90 10.85 6.19
CA GLY A 175 -12.55 11.09 4.90
C GLY A 175 -12.44 9.86 3.99
N ALA A 176 -12.06 10.07 2.72
CA ALA A 176 -11.91 8.98 1.74
C ALA A 176 -10.64 8.10 1.94
N GLY A 177 -10.01 8.14 3.13
CA GLY A 177 -8.88 7.29 3.48
C GLY A 177 -9.21 5.81 3.35
N GLY A 178 -8.28 5.02 2.80
CA GLY A 178 -8.50 3.60 2.58
C GLY A 178 -7.25 2.77 2.70
N LEU A 179 -7.47 1.48 2.90
CA LEU A 179 -6.43 0.45 2.92
C LEU A 179 -6.61 -0.51 1.75
N GLY A 180 -5.50 -0.83 1.10
CA GLY A 180 -5.41 -1.80 0.01
C GLY A 180 -4.50 -2.95 0.37
N PHE A 181 -4.91 -4.17 0.06
CA PHE A 181 -4.09 -5.36 0.26
C PHE A 181 -4.15 -6.21 -1.01
N THR A 182 -2.98 -6.53 -1.58
CA THR A 182 -2.87 -7.50 -2.69
C THR A 182 -2.05 -8.68 -2.21
N MET A 183 -2.71 -9.82 -1.98
CA MET A 183 -2.03 -11.01 -1.48
C MET A 183 -1.22 -11.67 -2.60
N ASN A 184 0.03 -12.04 -2.31
CA ASN A 184 0.84 -12.87 -3.20
C ASN A 184 0.68 -14.35 -2.82
N ALA A 185 1.36 -15.28 -3.50
CA ALA A 185 1.26 -16.71 -3.20
C ALA A 185 1.68 -17.11 -1.77
N ALA A 186 2.50 -16.31 -1.10
CA ALA A 186 2.97 -16.53 0.26
C ALA A 186 2.12 -15.82 1.33
N GLY A 187 1.19 -14.94 0.93
CA GLY A 187 0.29 -14.23 1.82
C GLY A 187 0.42 -12.71 1.70
N ILE A 188 0.33 -12.04 2.84
CA ILE A 188 0.36 -10.58 2.97
C ILE A 188 1.13 -10.21 4.24
N SER A 189 1.80 -9.06 4.23
CA SER A 189 2.32 -8.43 5.45
C SER A 189 1.25 -7.54 6.08
N ALA A 190 1.09 -7.63 7.39
CA ALA A 190 0.23 -6.73 8.14
C ALA A 190 0.83 -5.31 8.23
N ILE A 191 -0.05 -4.32 8.38
CA ILE A 191 0.31 -2.99 8.90
C ILE A 191 0.28 -3.07 10.42
N ASN A 192 1.40 -2.80 11.08
CA ASN A 192 1.46 -2.79 12.53
C ASN A 192 1.18 -1.39 13.07
N VAL A 193 0.12 -1.24 13.86
CA VAL A 193 -0.22 0.01 14.56
C VAL A 193 0.04 -0.20 16.03
N PHE A 194 0.78 0.72 16.67
CA PHE A 194 1.17 0.49 18.06
C PHE A 194 0.02 0.70 19.05
N ASP A 195 -0.79 1.74 18.87
CA ASP A 195 -1.93 2.02 19.74
C ASP A 195 -3.28 1.81 19.02
N THR A 196 -3.92 2.88 18.56
CA THR A 196 -5.29 2.83 18.07
C THR A 196 -5.36 2.80 16.55
N PHE A 197 -6.09 1.83 16.00
CA PHE A 197 -6.57 1.85 14.62
C PHE A 197 -7.98 2.46 14.57
N THR A 198 -8.12 3.61 13.91
CA THR A 198 -9.38 4.34 13.78
C THR A 198 -9.90 4.29 12.34
N VAL A 199 -11.15 3.87 12.16
CA VAL A 199 -11.82 3.79 10.85
C VAL A 199 -13.04 4.72 10.84
N ASP A 200 -13.06 5.68 9.91
CA ASP A 200 -14.25 6.47 9.60
C ASP A 200 -15.24 5.62 8.78
N ASN A 201 -16.30 5.16 9.44
CA ASN A 201 -17.28 4.24 8.86
C ASN A 201 -18.16 4.83 7.76
N ALA A 202 -18.17 6.16 7.57
CA ALA A 202 -19.00 6.77 6.54
C ALA A 202 -18.33 6.74 5.16
N THR A 203 -17.00 6.79 5.13
CA THR A 203 -16.27 7.08 3.88
C THR A 203 -15.01 6.25 3.65
N SER A 204 -14.51 5.53 4.66
CA SER A 204 -13.28 4.73 4.50
C SER A 204 -13.50 3.52 3.59
N LEU A 205 -12.48 3.16 2.81
CA LEU A 205 -12.51 2.02 1.89
C LEU A 205 -11.50 0.94 2.28
N LEU A 206 -11.93 -0.32 2.27
CA LEU A 206 -11.07 -1.49 2.26
C LEU A 206 -11.08 -2.13 0.87
N ALA A 207 -9.91 -2.34 0.28
CA ALA A 207 -9.74 -3.10 -0.95
C ALA A 207 -8.83 -4.30 -0.72
N LEU A 208 -9.30 -5.49 -1.07
CA LEU A 208 -8.55 -6.74 -0.98
C LEU A 208 -8.56 -7.46 -2.32
N ASP A 209 -7.38 -7.75 -2.85
CA ASP A 209 -7.17 -8.53 -4.07
C ASP A 209 -6.48 -9.86 -3.74
N LEU A 210 -7.17 -10.94 -4.07
CA LEU A 210 -6.74 -12.33 -3.85
C LEU A 210 -6.33 -13.03 -5.15
N SER A 211 -6.22 -12.30 -6.26
CA SER A 211 -6.02 -12.88 -7.60
C SER A 211 -4.75 -13.72 -7.74
N LEU A 212 -3.73 -13.45 -6.92
CA LEU A 212 -2.47 -14.19 -6.92
C LEU A 212 -2.34 -15.19 -5.75
N PHE A 213 -3.31 -15.24 -4.82
CA PHE A 213 -3.22 -16.04 -3.60
C PHE A 213 -3.87 -17.42 -3.74
N THR A 214 -3.09 -18.48 -3.61
CA THR A 214 -3.57 -19.86 -3.80
C THR A 214 -3.84 -20.62 -2.50
N GLY A 215 -3.67 -20.02 -1.33
CA GLY A 215 -3.82 -20.70 -0.03
C GLY A 215 -5.22 -20.59 0.62
N THR A 216 -5.30 -21.08 1.85
CA THR A 216 -6.42 -20.88 2.79
C THR A 216 -5.82 -20.57 4.16
N GLY A 217 -6.55 -19.84 5.01
CA GLY A 217 -6.08 -19.50 6.35
C GLY A 217 -6.63 -18.16 6.83
N SER A 218 -6.19 -17.74 8.01
CA SER A 218 -6.41 -16.39 8.53
C SER A 218 -5.12 -15.59 8.40
N PHE A 219 -5.23 -14.34 7.96
CA PHE A 219 -4.10 -13.44 7.78
C PHE A 219 -4.45 -12.07 8.34
N ASP A 220 -3.59 -11.57 9.22
CA ASP A 220 -3.74 -10.23 9.76
C ASP A 220 -3.45 -9.20 8.66
N LEU A 221 -4.33 -8.23 8.53
CA LEU A 221 -4.21 -7.10 7.61
C LEU A 221 -3.68 -5.87 8.35
N VAL A 222 -4.19 -5.64 9.56
CA VAL A 222 -3.76 -4.59 10.47
C VAL A 222 -3.71 -5.17 11.88
N THR A 223 -2.61 -4.96 12.60
CA THR A 223 -2.52 -5.25 14.04
C THR A 223 -2.58 -3.94 14.81
N PHE A 224 -3.18 -3.95 16.00
CA PHE A 224 -3.40 -2.77 16.84
C PHE A 224 -3.55 -3.16 18.32
N THR A 225 -3.45 -2.19 19.22
CA THR A 225 -3.82 -2.37 20.63
C THR A 225 -5.30 -2.09 20.86
N THR A 226 -5.84 -1.06 20.19
CA THR A 226 -7.23 -0.64 20.29
C THR A 226 -7.80 -0.38 18.90
N ILE A 227 -9.11 -0.61 18.73
CA ILE A 227 -9.84 -0.21 17.52
C ILE A 227 -10.96 0.77 17.85
N ALA A 228 -11.07 1.83 17.05
CA ALA A 228 -12.12 2.84 17.14
C ALA A 228 -12.87 2.95 15.80
N GLY A 229 -14.12 2.53 15.77
CA GLY A 229 -14.85 2.32 14.51
C GLY A 229 -14.40 1.01 13.86
N THR A 230 -15.36 0.12 13.58
CA THR A 230 -15.05 -1.27 13.20
C THR A 230 -15.59 -1.64 11.83
N GLU A 231 -16.20 -0.70 11.12
CA GLU A 231 -16.80 -0.97 9.80
C GLU A 231 -16.30 0.07 8.82
N PHE A 232 -15.73 -0.38 7.70
CA PHE A 232 -15.45 0.49 6.57
C PHE A 232 -16.76 0.90 5.90
N GLY A 233 -16.80 2.10 5.32
CA GLY A 233 -17.94 2.52 4.50
C GLY A 233 -18.14 1.63 3.27
N ALA A 234 -17.07 1.02 2.77
CA ALA A 234 -17.13 -0.06 1.79
C ALA A 234 -15.96 -1.03 1.94
N ALA A 235 -16.20 -2.31 1.66
CA ALA A 235 -15.17 -3.34 1.55
C ALA A 235 -15.31 -4.09 0.21
N ASN A 236 -14.28 -4.00 -0.62
CA ASN A 236 -14.22 -4.63 -1.93
C ASN A 236 -13.22 -5.79 -1.92
N ILE A 237 -13.72 -7.02 -2.00
CA ILE A 237 -12.88 -8.22 -2.11
C ILE A 237 -12.98 -8.75 -3.54
N SER A 238 -11.84 -9.00 -4.17
CA SER A 238 -11.73 -9.42 -5.56
C SER A 238 -10.77 -10.61 -5.74
N GLY A 239 -10.77 -11.23 -6.93
CA GLY A 239 -9.84 -12.30 -7.29
C GLY A 239 -10.23 -13.70 -6.79
N LEU A 240 -11.38 -13.86 -6.12
CA LEU A 240 -11.86 -15.16 -5.63
C LEU A 240 -12.20 -16.16 -6.75
N ASP A 241 -12.59 -15.68 -7.92
CA ASP A 241 -12.97 -16.43 -9.12
C ASP A 241 -11.79 -16.78 -10.04
N SER A 242 -10.68 -16.07 -9.88
CA SER A 242 -9.50 -16.18 -10.75
C SER A 242 -8.60 -17.39 -10.46
N LEU A 243 -8.89 -18.14 -9.41
CA LEU A 243 -8.06 -19.24 -8.90
C LEU A 243 -8.60 -20.57 -9.43
N THR A 244 -7.83 -21.22 -10.29
CA THR A 244 -8.27 -22.40 -11.04
C THR A 244 -8.75 -23.54 -10.12
N GLY A 245 -10.05 -23.84 -10.18
CA GLY A 245 -10.63 -25.12 -9.78
C GLY A 245 -11.00 -25.29 -8.31
N VAL A 246 -11.03 -24.22 -7.52
CA VAL A 246 -11.56 -24.26 -6.14
C VAL A 246 -12.30 -22.94 -5.88
N ASP A 247 -13.62 -23.01 -5.73
CA ASP A 247 -14.41 -21.87 -5.27
C ASP A 247 -13.98 -21.49 -3.85
N ARG A 248 -13.91 -20.19 -3.54
CA ARG A 248 -13.46 -19.68 -2.24
C ARG A 248 -14.37 -18.60 -1.69
N THR A 249 -14.38 -18.49 -0.37
CA THR A 249 -14.94 -17.35 0.36
C THR A 249 -13.82 -16.61 1.09
N ALA A 250 -13.98 -15.30 1.22
CA ALA A 250 -13.15 -14.48 2.08
C ALA A 250 -14.05 -13.61 2.96
N THR A 251 -13.72 -13.54 4.24
CA THR A 251 -14.47 -12.76 5.24
C THR A 251 -13.51 -11.91 6.03
N ILE A 252 -13.84 -10.63 6.22
CA ILE A 252 -13.11 -9.72 7.11
C ILE A 252 -13.65 -9.89 8.52
N GLY A 253 -12.74 -10.03 9.48
CA GLY A 253 -13.04 -10.11 10.90
C GLY A 253 -12.17 -9.17 11.72
N TYR A 254 -12.58 -8.97 12.96
CA TYR A 254 -11.89 -8.18 13.96
C TYR A 254 -11.83 -8.97 15.25
N ASP A 255 -10.69 -8.97 15.92
CA ASP A 255 -10.54 -9.45 17.29
C ASP A 255 -9.95 -8.35 18.19
N ALA A 256 -9.32 -8.73 19.30
CA ALA A 256 -8.86 -7.78 20.30
C ALA A 256 -7.67 -6.94 19.81
N ASP A 257 -6.84 -7.50 18.95
CA ASP A 257 -5.55 -6.95 18.54
C ASP A 257 -5.33 -6.94 17.02
N SER A 258 -6.32 -7.34 16.22
CA SER A 258 -6.18 -7.35 14.76
C SER A 258 -7.49 -7.17 13.98
N MET A 259 -7.32 -6.67 12.76
CA MET A 259 -8.24 -6.86 11.64
C MET A 259 -7.61 -7.91 10.73
N TYR A 260 -8.37 -8.96 10.41
CA TYR A 260 -7.87 -10.10 9.64
C TYR A 260 -8.81 -10.46 8.49
N VAL A 261 -8.28 -11.18 7.52
CA VAL A 261 -9.07 -11.90 6.50
C VAL A 261 -8.98 -13.40 6.73
N THR A 262 -10.13 -14.06 6.80
CA THR A 262 -10.22 -15.53 6.71
C THR A 262 -10.58 -15.94 5.31
N ILE A 263 -9.73 -16.79 4.70
CA ILE A 263 -9.92 -17.35 3.36
C ILE A 263 -10.16 -18.85 3.48
N ALA A 264 -11.31 -19.30 3.00
CA ALA A 264 -11.73 -20.70 3.06
C ALA A 264 -12.06 -21.23 1.67
N ALA A 265 -11.74 -22.51 1.43
CA ALA A 265 -12.22 -23.24 0.28
C ALA A 265 -13.70 -23.59 0.48
N ILE A 266 -14.51 -23.39 -0.55
CA ILE A 266 -15.86 -23.92 -0.62
C ILE A 266 -15.72 -25.40 -0.99
N PRO A 267 -16.17 -26.34 -0.14
CA PRO A 267 -16.15 -27.75 -0.49
C PRO A 267 -17.01 -27.95 -1.75
N GLU A 268 -16.42 -28.49 -2.82
CA GLU A 268 -17.25 -28.98 -3.92
C GLU A 268 -18.18 -30.07 -3.39
N PRO A 269 -19.43 -30.15 -3.86
CA PRO A 269 -20.25 -31.32 -3.60
C PRO A 269 -19.47 -32.54 -4.11
N GLY A 270 -19.11 -33.45 -3.19
CA GLY A 270 -18.29 -34.60 -3.57
C GLY A 270 -18.93 -35.35 -4.74
N THR A 271 -18.12 -35.89 -5.64
CA THR A 271 -18.59 -36.62 -6.83
C THR A 271 -19.62 -37.70 -6.47
N TYR A 272 -19.52 -38.29 -5.28
CA TYR A 272 -20.47 -39.24 -4.73
C TYR A 272 -21.85 -38.64 -4.39
N ALA A 273 -21.93 -37.38 -3.94
CA ALA A 273 -23.20 -36.70 -3.74
C ALA A 273 -23.90 -36.41 -5.09
N LEU A 274 -23.12 -36.04 -6.11
CA LEU A 274 -23.62 -35.85 -7.47
C LEU A 274 -24.08 -37.18 -8.10
N LEU A 275 -23.29 -38.25 -7.94
CA LEU A 275 -23.62 -39.58 -8.45
C LEU A 275 -24.82 -40.17 -7.72
N ALA A 276 -24.89 -40.04 -6.39
CA ALA A 276 -26.04 -40.48 -5.60
C ALA A 276 -27.32 -39.73 -6.01
N GLY A 277 -27.24 -38.41 -6.20
CA GLY A 277 -28.34 -37.61 -6.73
C GLY A 277 -28.78 -38.03 -8.13
N LEU A 278 -27.83 -38.30 -9.03
CA LEU A 278 -28.12 -38.76 -10.39
C LEU A 278 -28.74 -40.18 -10.39
N THR A 279 -28.23 -41.09 -9.56
CA THR A 279 -28.82 -42.43 -9.40
C THR A 279 -30.21 -42.38 -8.78
N GLY A 280 -30.44 -41.50 -7.80
CA GLY A 280 -31.75 -41.27 -7.21
C GLY A 280 -32.76 -40.77 -8.23
N LEU A 281 -32.37 -39.85 -9.11
CA LEU A 281 -33.20 -39.37 -10.22
C LEU A 281 -33.55 -40.50 -11.21
N THR A 282 -32.61 -41.38 -11.55
CA THR A 282 -32.91 -42.53 -12.42
C THR A 282 -33.89 -43.54 -11.80
N PHE A 283 -33.94 -43.66 -10.47
CA PHE A 283 -34.93 -44.53 -9.79
C PHE A 283 -36.31 -43.88 -9.63
N VAL A 284 -36.40 -42.54 -9.62
CA VAL A 284 -37.67 -41.82 -9.55
C VAL A 284 -38.32 -41.65 -10.94
N MET A 285 -37.56 -41.80 -12.02
CA MET A 285 -38.04 -41.72 -13.41
C MET A 285 -38.44 -43.08 -14.02
N LEU A 286 -38.41 -44.18 -13.24
CA LEU A 286 -38.85 -45.53 -13.67
C LEU A 286 -40.24 -45.88 -13.13
#